data_AF-A0A926SIE8-F1
#
_entry.id   AF-A0A926SIE8-F1
#
_cell.length_a   1.000
_cell.length_b   1.000
_cell.length_c   1.000
_cell.angle_alpha   90.00
_cell.angle_beta   90.00
_cell.angle_gamma   90.00
#
_symmetry.space_group_name_H-M   'P 1'
#
loop_
_entity.id
_entity.type
_entity.pdbx_description
1 polymer ?
#
loop_
_entity_poly.entity_id
_entity_poly.type
_entity_poly.pdbx_seq_one_letter_code
_entity_poly.pdbx_strand_id
1 'polypeptide(L)'
;MKRLMARVFAVLVVGLMAWTGFFMPAYANVTLQPPGSEEVISPDGQEYSSRQEAYEKAMEAANDPKGLDKEYEKDLKIFKKENPDQANIIEKAEAAVEKVVGDK
;
A
#
# COMPACT_ATOMS: atom_id res chain seq x y z
N MET A 1 20.81 -35.46 -39.33
CA MET A 1 20.02 -35.55 -38.08
C MET A 1 20.06 -34.30 -37.21
N LYS A 2 21.22 -33.82 -36.73
CA LYS A 2 21.31 -32.65 -35.82
C LYS A 2 20.62 -31.37 -36.33
N ARG A 3 20.78 -31.04 -37.62
CA ARG A 3 20.13 -29.88 -38.25
C ARG A 3 18.61 -30.05 -38.42
N LEU A 4 18.13 -31.29 -38.53
CA LEU A 4 16.70 -31.57 -38.63
C LEU A 4 16.04 -31.43 -37.25
N MET A 5 16.68 -31.97 -36.21
CA MET A 5 16.22 -31.84 -34.82
C MET A 5 16.21 -30.38 -34.35
N ALA A 6 17.22 -29.59 -34.72
CA ALA A 6 17.25 -28.16 -34.41
C ALA A 6 16.07 -27.40 -35.05
N ARG A 7 15.68 -27.76 -36.28
CA ARG A 7 14.53 -27.15 -36.97
C ARG A 7 13.20 -27.54 -36.33
N VAL A 8 13.03 -28.81 -35.97
CA VAL A 8 11.83 -29.30 -35.25
C VAL A 8 11.70 -28.60 -33.91
N PHE A 9 12.80 -28.46 -33.16
CA PHE A 9 12.81 -27.75 -31.89
C PHE A 9 12.44 -26.27 -32.06
N ALA A 10 12.99 -25.58 -33.07
CA ALA A 10 12.66 -24.19 -33.35
C ALA A 10 11.16 -24.00 -33.65
N VAL A 11 10.56 -24.89 -34.43
CA VAL A 11 9.11 -24.84 -34.73
C VAL A 11 8.27 -25.03 -33.46
N LEU A 12 8.67 -25.97 -32.58
CA LEU A 12 7.98 -26.18 -31.31
C LEU A 12 8.07 -24.96 -30.38
N VAL A 13 9.24 -24.33 -30.29
CA VAL A 13 9.43 -23.14 -29.44
C VAL A 13 8.62 -21.96 -29.96
N VAL A 14 8.62 -21.71 -31.28
CA VAL A 14 7.82 -20.63 -31.88
C VAL A 14 6.32 -20.91 -31.73
N GLY A 15 5.89 -22.17 -31.87
CA GLY A 15 4.51 -22.59 -31.63
C GLY A 15 4.07 -22.36 -30.18
N LEU A 16 4.93 -22.67 -29.21
CA LEU A 16 4.69 -22.41 -27.79
C LEU A 16 4.57 -20.91 -27.49
N MET A 17 5.48 -20.09 -28.03
CA MET A 17 5.44 -18.63 -27.85
C MET A 17 4.20 -17.99 -28.45
N ALA A 18 3.72 -18.50 -29.59
CA ALA A 18 2.47 -18.05 -30.20
C ALA A 18 1.25 -18.42 -29.32
N TRP A 19 1.24 -19.61 -28.72
CA TRP A 19 0.16 -20.04 -27.82
C TRP A 19 0.09 -19.20 -26.55
N THR A 20 1.22 -18.94 -25.91
CA THR A 20 1.25 -18.20 -24.64
C THR A 20 1.04 -16.70 -24.80
N GLY A 21 0.76 -16.22 -26.02
CA GLY A 21 0.57 -14.80 -26.28
C GLY A 21 1.83 -13.98 -26.03
N PHE A 22 3.02 -14.57 -26.18
CA PHE A 22 4.30 -13.88 -25.93
C PHE A 22 4.46 -12.60 -26.76
N PHE A 23 3.81 -12.54 -27.92
CA PHE A 23 3.78 -11.38 -28.82
C PHE A 23 2.50 -10.54 -28.72
N MET A 24 1.58 -10.84 -27.79
CA MET A 24 0.42 -9.99 -27.58
C MET A 24 0.86 -8.70 -26.86
N PRO A 25 0.49 -7.52 -27.36
CA PRO A 25 0.76 -6.27 -26.65
C PRO A 25 0.03 -6.29 -25.31
N ALA A 26 0.76 -5.98 -24.23
CA ALA A 26 0.18 -5.78 -22.92
C ALA A 26 -0.48 -4.40 -22.88
N TYR A 27 -1.81 -4.37 -22.98
CA TYR A 27 -2.57 -3.14 -22.73
C TYR A 27 -2.66 -2.93 -21.23
N ALA A 28 -2.31 -1.73 -20.76
CA ALA A 28 -2.65 -1.34 -19.40
C ALA A 28 -4.17 -1.33 -19.29
N ASN A 29 -4.70 -1.96 -18.24
CA ASN A 29 -6.13 -1.88 -17.96
C ASN A 29 -6.44 -0.41 -17.65
N VAL A 30 -7.13 0.26 -18.59
CA VAL A 30 -7.59 1.63 -18.36
C VAL A 30 -8.72 1.52 -17.36
N THR A 31 -8.47 1.96 -16.13
CA THR A 31 -9.51 2.01 -15.12
C THR A 31 -10.66 2.88 -15.66
N LEU A 32 -11.87 2.31 -15.70
CA LEU A 32 -13.09 3.04 -16.04
C LEU A 32 -13.59 3.88 -14.86
N GLN A 33 -12.88 3.88 -13.72
CA GLN A 33 -13.23 4.75 -12.61
C GLN A 33 -13.07 6.21 -13.03
N PRO A 34 -14.11 7.04 -12.87
CA PRO A 34 -13.96 8.47 -13.04
C PRO A 34 -12.86 9.00 -12.08
N PRO A 35 -12.04 9.96 -12.52
CA PRO A 35 -11.00 10.54 -11.67
C PRO A 35 -11.60 11.02 -10.34
N GLY A 36 -11.03 10.56 -9.21
CA GLY A 36 -11.51 10.87 -7.87
C GLY A 36 -12.45 9.82 -7.22
N SER A 37 -12.83 8.77 -7.95
CA SER A 37 -13.62 7.63 -7.42
C SER A 37 -12.77 6.45 -6.95
N GLU A 38 -11.49 6.69 -6.73
CA GLU A 38 -10.57 5.69 -6.20
C GLU A 38 -10.99 5.30 -4.77
N GLU A 39 -10.97 3.99 -4.49
CA GLU A 39 -11.22 3.49 -3.15
C GLU A 39 -10.15 4.02 -2.19
N VAL A 40 -10.59 4.70 -1.13
CA VAL A 40 -9.70 5.15 -0.07
C VAL A 40 -9.50 3.97 0.88
N ILE A 41 -8.33 3.35 0.81
CA ILE A 41 -7.95 2.33 1.78
C ILE A 41 -7.52 3.05 3.06
N SER A 42 -8.35 2.93 4.09
CA SER A 42 -8.07 3.51 5.39
C SER A 42 -7.55 2.43 6.36
N PRO A 43 -6.41 2.64 7.05
CA PRO A 43 -5.84 1.68 8.00
C PRO A 43 -6.78 1.34 9.17
N ASP A 44 -7.66 2.27 9.52
CA ASP A 44 -8.65 2.14 10.57
C ASP A 44 -9.95 1.43 10.13
N GLY A 45 -10.05 1.04 8.86
CA GLY A 45 -11.24 0.44 8.28
C GLY A 45 -12.39 1.42 8.07
N GLN A 46 -12.16 2.75 8.15
CA GLN A 46 -13.16 3.73 7.74
C GLN A 46 -13.31 3.72 6.23
N GLU A 47 -14.55 3.51 5.78
CA GLU A 47 -14.93 3.73 4.40
C GLU A 47 -15.18 5.21 4.17
N TYR A 48 -14.52 5.77 3.16
CA TYR A 48 -14.78 7.11 2.65
C TYR A 48 -15.40 7.01 1.27
N SER A 49 -16.40 7.86 1.00
CA SER A 49 -17.05 7.91 -0.30
C SER A 49 -16.14 8.52 -1.38
N SER A 50 -15.14 9.32 -0.97
CA SER A 50 -14.14 9.88 -1.86
C SER A 50 -12.85 10.24 -1.14
N ARG A 51 -11.76 10.41 -1.91
CA ARG A 51 -10.50 10.96 -1.41
C ARG A 51 -10.65 12.34 -0.78
N GLN A 52 -11.54 13.17 -1.34
CA GLN A 52 -11.79 14.52 -0.84
C GLN A 52 -12.39 14.50 0.56
N GLU A 53 -13.34 13.59 0.81
CA GLU A 53 -13.95 13.40 2.13
C GLU A 53 -12.92 12.95 3.17
N ALA A 54 -12.02 12.03 2.80
CA ALA A 54 -10.94 11.60 3.69
C ALA A 54 -10.04 12.77 4.11
N TYR A 55 -9.69 13.66 3.17
CA TYR A 55 -8.93 14.86 3.48
C TYR A 55 -9.68 15.84 4.37
N GLU A 56 -10.96 16.07 4.10
CA GLU A 56 -11.80 16.97 4.91
C GLU A 56 -11.90 16.48 6.34
N LYS A 57 -12.07 15.18 6.55
CA LYS A 57 -12.12 14.58 7.89
C LYS A 57 -10.77 14.67 8.63
N ALA A 58 -9.66 14.45 7.92
CA ALA A 58 -8.32 14.64 8.48
C ALA A 58 -8.08 16.12 8.89
N MET A 59 -8.54 17.06 8.06
CA MET A 59 -8.50 18.49 8.38
C MET A 59 -9.36 18.85 9.59
N GLU A 60 -10.55 18.26 9.72
CA GLU A 60 -11.41 18.46 10.87
C GLU A 60 -10.73 17.99 12.17
N ALA A 61 -10.11 16.81 12.16
CA ALA A 61 -9.33 16.30 13.29
C ALA A 61 -8.12 17.19 13.62
N ALA A 62 -7.46 17.77 12.62
CA ALA A 62 -6.36 18.70 12.82
C ALA A 62 -6.79 20.06 13.41
N ASN A 63 -8.03 20.48 13.14
CA ASN A 63 -8.58 21.74 13.64
C ASN A 63 -9.23 21.62 15.02
N ASP A 64 -9.56 20.41 15.51
CA ASP A 64 -9.96 20.17 16.90
C ASP A 64 -8.71 20.21 17.81
N PRO A 65 -8.67 21.06 18.86
CA PRO A 65 -7.58 21.08 19.83
C PRO A 65 -7.21 19.73 20.46
N LYS A 66 -8.14 18.76 20.46
CA LYS A 66 -7.90 17.38 20.93
C LYS A 66 -8.06 16.32 19.83
N GLY A 67 -8.29 16.73 18.59
CA GLY A 67 -8.55 15.80 17.49
C GLY A 67 -7.31 15.00 17.12
N LEU A 68 -6.15 15.67 17.07
CA LEU A 68 -4.86 15.02 16.82
C LEU A 68 -4.51 13.97 17.88
N ASP A 69 -4.73 14.26 19.16
CA ASP A 69 -4.44 13.31 20.24
C ASP A 69 -5.30 12.04 20.13
N LYS A 70 -6.58 12.21 19.79
CA LYS A 70 -7.51 11.08 19.59
C LYS A 70 -7.11 10.22 18.39
N GLU A 71 -6.73 10.86 17.29
CA GLU A 71 -6.32 10.13 16.08
C GLU A 71 -4.99 9.40 16.32
N TYR A 72 -4.06 10.04 17.03
CA TYR A 72 -2.82 9.40 17.48
C TYR A 72 -3.08 8.15 18.35
N GLU A 73 -3.96 8.22 19.34
CA GLU A 73 -4.30 7.05 20.16
C GLU A 73 -4.91 5.89 19.36
N LYS A 74 -5.71 6.22 18.35
CA LYS A 74 -6.35 5.25 17.48
C LYS A 74 -5.32 4.58 16.57
N ASP A 75 -4.46 5.37 15.94
CA ASP A 75 -3.36 4.88 15.12
C ASP A 75 -2.38 4.03 15.94
N LEU A 76 -2.11 4.43 17.19
CA LEU A 76 -1.28 3.65 18.10
C LEU A 76 -1.86 2.26 18.37
N LYS A 77 -3.19 2.16 18.56
CA LYS A 77 -3.88 0.87 18.76
C LYS A 77 -3.79 0.00 17.51
N ILE A 78 -4.01 0.57 16.33
CA ILE A 78 -3.90 -0.14 15.05
C ILE A 78 -2.47 -0.65 14.86
N PHE A 79 -1.48 0.23 15.06
CA PHE A 79 -0.07 -0.11 14.94
C PHE A 79 0.32 -1.27 15.86
N LYS A 80 -0.05 -1.23 17.15
CA LYS A 80 0.26 -2.31 18.11
C LYS A 80 -0.42 -3.63 17.73
N LYS A 81 -1.61 -3.57 17.14
CA LYS A 81 -2.35 -4.75 16.67
C LYS A 81 -1.70 -5.38 15.43
N GLU A 82 -1.27 -4.57 14.47
CA GLU A 82 -0.63 -5.03 13.23
C GLU A 82 0.83 -5.43 13.43
N ASN A 83 1.52 -4.84 14.42
CA ASN A 83 2.92 -5.05 14.70
C ASN A 83 3.13 -5.51 16.16
N PRO A 84 2.66 -6.71 16.55
CA PRO A 84 2.75 -7.17 17.93
C PRO A 84 4.19 -7.27 18.44
N ASP A 85 5.13 -7.66 17.56
CA ASP A 85 6.55 -7.80 17.89
C ASP A 85 7.24 -6.44 18.15
N GLN A 86 6.65 -5.36 17.65
CA GLN A 86 7.17 -3.99 17.76
C GLN A 86 6.26 -3.09 18.60
N ALA A 87 5.31 -3.64 19.34
CA ALA A 87 4.29 -2.87 20.06
C ALA A 87 4.88 -1.85 21.06
N ASN A 88 6.11 -2.07 21.53
CA ASN A 88 6.82 -1.22 22.48
C ASN A 88 7.83 -0.26 21.83
N ILE A 89 7.91 -0.18 20.49
CA ILE A 89 8.92 0.66 19.82
C ILE A 89 8.67 2.14 20.06
N ILE A 90 7.40 2.56 20.13
CA ILE A 90 7.02 3.96 20.36
C ILE A 90 7.36 4.37 21.79
N GLU A 91 7.03 3.53 22.78
CA GLU A 91 7.39 3.76 24.19
C GLU A 91 8.93 3.85 24.38
N LYS A 92 9.69 3.01 23.67
CA LYS A 92 11.16 3.07 23.67
C LYS A 92 11.68 4.36 23.03
N ALA A 93 11.04 4.83 21.95
CA ALA A 93 11.41 6.07 21.29
C ALA A 93 11.12 7.28 22.20
N GLU A 94 9.95 7.32 22.84
CA GLU A 94 9.58 8.34 23.83
C GLU A 94 10.59 8.39 24.98
N ALA A 95 10.93 7.24 25.57
CA ALA A 95 11.93 7.16 26.64
C ALA A 95 13.34 7.61 26.18
N ALA A 96 13.72 7.32 24.94
CA ALA A 96 15.00 7.77 24.39
C ALA A 96 15.03 9.29 24.20
N VAL A 97 13.94 9.89 23.72
CA VAL A 97 13.80 11.35 23.59
C VAL A 97 13.81 12.01 24.96
N GLU A 98 13.04 11.51 25.92
CA GLU A 98 13.01 12.02 27.30
C GLU A 98 14.40 11.99 27.92
N LYS A 99 15.18 10.92 27.70
CA LYS A 99 16.56 10.85 28.17
C LYS A 99 17.47 11.91 27.56
N VAL A 100 17.30 12.23 26.28
CA VAL A 100 18.13 13.23 25.58
C VAL A 100 17.72 14.66 25.94
N VAL A 101 16.43 14.90 26.17
CA VAL A 101 15.87 16.22 26.41
C VAL A 101 15.81 16.57 27.90
N GLY A 102 15.61 15.58 28.77
CA GLY A 102 15.49 15.73 30.23
C GLY A 102 16.83 15.85 30.97
N ASP A 103 17.95 15.51 30.33
CA ASP A 103 19.32 15.77 30.85
C ASP A 103 19.75 17.25 30.67
N LYS A 104 18.82 18.19 30.53
CA LYS A 104 19.04 19.65 30.49
C LYS A 104 18.43 20.39 31.67
#